data_AF-A0A1F4Y9D9-F1
#
_entry.id   AF-A0A1F4Y9D9-F1
#
_cell.length_a   1.000
_cell.length_b   1.000
_cell.length_c   1.000
_cell.angle_alpha   90.00
_cell.angle_beta   90.00
_cell.angle_gamma   90.00
#
_symmetry.space_group_name_H-M   'P 1'
#
loop_
_entity.id
_entity.type
_entity.pdbx_description
1 polymer ?
#
loop_
_entity_poly.entity_id
_entity_poly.type
_entity_poly.pdbx_seq_one_letter_code
_entity_poly.pdbx_strand_id
1 'polypeptide(L)'
;MTTPYAVGGFNFALSCTQPSWLYFTDGADISNGYVNWDTVGSIISNWEAVGSNVQSASPGTIRVTAIADMPGGQDDIYLPPNPGGLLMTLHPKLSHDICADTSQLLQLDNAGVADTTGYILYPDTLISDYVYLLPGPCADAPRGDANCSHSVNGVDVVYLVAYFKGLGNSYCCLCTGDANSSGTVNGVDITYLVSYFKGQVPPPLPCD
;
A
#
# COMPACT_ATOMS: atom_id res chain seq x y z
N MET A 1 -27.66 -28.75 0.77
CA MET A 1 -26.23 -28.46 0.56
C MET A 1 -26.12 -27.88 -0.84
N THR A 2 -25.83 -26.59 -0.96
CA THR A 2 -25.63 -25.95 -2.26
C THR A 2 -24.31 -26.45 -2.83
N THR A 3 -24.34 -26.96 -4.06
CA THR A 3 -23.12 -27.33 -4.81
C THR A 3 -22.18 -26.12 -4.84
N PRO A 4 -20.87 -26.28 -4.52
CA PRO A 4 -19.92 -25.19 -4.67
C PRO A 4 -19.90 -24.75 -6.14
N TYR A 5 -19.84 -23.45 -6.38
CA TYR A 5 -19.72 -22.90 -7.73
C TYR A 5 -18.23 -22.79 -8.07
N ALA A 6 -17.82 -23.28 -9.24
CA ALA A 6 -16.44 -23.16 -9.68
C ALA A 6 -16.15 -21.66 -9.83
N VAL A 7 -15.18 -21.15 -9.09
CA VAL A 7 -14.78 -19.75 -9.21
C VAL A 7 -13.61 -19.72 -10.19
N GLY A 8 -13.90 -19.25 -11.40
CA GLY A 8 -12.89 -19.11 -12.45
C GLY A 8 -12.15 -17.78 -12.41
N GLY A 9 -12.63 -16.82 -11.62
CA GLY A 9 -11.93 -15.57 -11.38
C GLY A 9 -12.69 -14.65 -10.45
N PHE A 10 -12.01 -13.62 -9.98
CA PHE A 10 -12.61 -12.54 -9.20
C PHE A 10 -12.06 -11.19 -9.65
N ASN A 11 -12.84 -10.15 -9.38
CA ASN A 11 -12.42 -8.77 -9.55
C ASN A 11 -12.71 -7.99 -8.28
N PHE A 12 -11.88 -6.99 -8.00
CA PHE A 12 -12.19 -6.00 -6.98
C PHE A 12 -11.67 -4.62 -7.35
N ALA A 13 -12.29 -3.58 -6.81
CA ALA A 13 -11.87 -2.20 -6.98
C ALA A 13 -11.36 -1.63 -5.66
N LEU A 14 -10.20 -0.99 -5.72
CA LEU A 14 -9.61 -0.24 -4.62
C LEU A 14 -9.60 1.23 -4.98
N SER A 15 -10.16 2.10 -4.15
CA SER A 15 -10.07 3.54 -4.35
C SER A 15 -9.43 4.25 -3.15
N CYS A 16 -8.82 5.40 -3.45
CA CYS A 16 -8.29 6.31 -2.45
C CYS A 16 -8.83 7.71 -2.68
N THR A 17 -9.12 8.42 -1.58
CA THR A 17 -9.61 9.79 -1.60
C THR A 17 -8.59 10.81 -2.12
N GLN A 18 -7.30 10.46 -2.16
CA GLN A 18 -6.22 11.27 -2.74
C GLN A 18 -5.46 10.53 -3.85
N PRO A 19 -5.91 10.64 -5.12
CA PRO A 19 -5.36 9.92 -6.27
C PRO A 19 -3.87 10.15 -6.52
N SER A 20 -3.34 11.30 -6.10
CA SER A 20 -1.94 11.69 -6.30
C SER A 20 -0.94 10.86 -5.50
N TRP A 21 -1.39 10.14 -4.46
CA TRP A 21 -0.51 9.35 -3.58
C TRP A 21 -0.36 7.91 -4.06
N LEU A 22 -1.36 7.42 -4.76
CA LEU A 22 -1.44 6.08 -5.29
C LEU A 22 -1.27 6.15 -6.81
N TYR A 23 -0.02 6.30 -7.22
CA TYR A 23 0.32 6.14 -8.63
C TYR A 23 0.51 4.66 -8.90
N PHE A 24 -0.54 4.08 -9.44
CA PHE A 24 -0.49 2.79 -10.09
C PHE A 24 -0.15 3.03 -11.55
N THR A 25 0.88 2.36 -12.07
CA THR A 25 1.12 2.37 -13.51
C THR A 25 0.30 1.25 -14.13
N ASP A 26 -0.44 1.57 -15.19
CA ASP A 26 -1.10 0.58 -16.03
C ASP A 26 -0.03 -0.38 -16.58
N GLY A 27 -0.24 -1.69 -16.43
CA GLY A 27 0.72 -2.72 -16.87
C GLY A 27 1.38 -3.55 -15.77
N ALA A 28 0.69 -3.82 -14.66
CA ALA A 28 1.07 -4.86 -13.71
C ALA A 28 0.80 -6.25 -14.32
N ASP A 29 1.55 -6.57 -15.35
CA ASP A 29 1.86 -7.95 -15.70
C ASP A 29 2.63 -8.56 -14.54
N ILE A 30 2.48 -9.87 -14.32
CA ILE A 30 3.11 -10.63 -13.22
C ILE A 30 4.65 -10.44 -13.22
N SER A 31 5.20 -9.95 -14.32
CA SER A 31 6.62 -9.65 -14.55
C SER A 31 7.10 -8.24 -14.19
N ASN A 32 6.23 -7.26 -13.91
CA ASN A 32 6.65 -5.84 -13.80
C ASN A 32 6.83 -5.30 -12.36
N GLY A 33 6.54 -6.07 -11.32
CA GLY A 33 7.05 -5.79 -9.95
C GLY A 33 6.51 -4.54 -9.23
N TYR A 34 5.32 -4.03 -9.61
CA TYR A 34 4.69 -2.87 -8.96
C TYR A 34 3.55 -3.24 -7.99
N VAL A 35 2.96 -4.42 -8.14
CA VAL A 35 2.12 -5.03 -7.11
C VAL A 35 2.60 -6.46 -6.99
N ASN A 36 3.12 -6.81 -5.82
CA ASN A 36 3.48 -8.19 -5.53
C ASN A 36 2.26 -8.87 -4.92
N TRP A 37 1.86 -9.98 -5.52
CA TRP A 37 0.79 -10.83 -5.04
C TRP A 37 1.44 -12.03 -4.36
N ASP A 38 1.25 -12.15 -3.05
CA ASP A 38 1.81 -13.25 -2.29
C ASP A 38 0.70 -14.25 -1.91
N THR A 39 0.99 -15.53 -2.12
CA THR A 39 0.13 -16.65 -1.73
C THR A 39 0.56 -17.28 -0.39
N VAL A 40 1.63 -16.80 0.25
CA VAL A 40 2.10 -17.29 1.55
C VAL A 40 0.99 -17.16 2.61
N GLY A 41 0.62 -18.30 3.20
CA GLY A 41 -0.42 -18.37 4.23
C GLY A 41 -1.84 -18.19 3.70
N SER A 42 -2.01 -18.07 2.38
CA SER A 42 -3.31 -17.98 1.74
C SER A 42 -3.89 -19.35 1.40
N ILE A 43 -5.20 -19.40 1.13
CA ILE A 43 -5.88 -20.62 0.66
C ILE A 43 -5.63 -20.88 -0.83
N ILE A 44 -5.10 -19.90 -1.57
CA ILE A 44 -4.70 -20.08 -2.96
C ILE A 44 -3.26 -20.60 -3.01
N SER A 45 -2.96 -21.50 -3.94
CA SER A 45 -1.64 -22.09 -4.11
C SER A 45 -0.85 -21.50 -5.27
N ASN A 46 -1.52 -21.00 -6.30
CA ASN A 46 -0.91 -20.45 -7.50
C ASN A 46 -1.82 -19.43 -8.21
N TRP A 47 -1.20 -18.52 -8.97
CA TRP A 47 -1.89 -17.61 -9.89
C TRP A 47 -1.75 -18.09 -11.33
N GLU A 48 -2.84 -18.19 -12.08
CA GLU A 48 -2.80 -18.41 -13.54
C GLU A 48 -2.80 -17.08 -14.30
N ALA A 49 -3.57 -16.12 -13.81
CA ALA A 49 -3.60 -14.77 -14.36
C ALA A 49 -3.90 -13.78 -13.24
N VAL A 50 -3.13 -12.70 -13.16
CA VAL A 50 -3.44 -11.59 -12.26
C VAL A 50 -3.05 -10.31 -12.98
N GLY A 51 -3.97 -9.36 -12.96
CA GLY A 51 -3.79 -8.07 -13.62
C GLY A 51 -4.44 -6.98 -12.81
N SER A 52 -3.90 -5.78 -12.95
CA SER A 52 -4.52 -4.58 -12.41
C SER A 52 -4.55 -3.49 -13.47
N ASN A 53 -5.63 -2.72 -13.48
CA ASN A 53 -5.86 -1.63 -14.39
C ASN A 53 -6.32 -0.39 -13.64
N VAL A 54 -5.60 0.71 -13.84
CA VAL A 54 -5.95 2.00 -13.27
C VAL A 54 -7.09 2.59 -14.07
N GLN A 55 -8.19 2.90 -13.39
CA GLN A 55 -9.37 3.41 -14.07
C GLN A 55 -9.12 4.87 -14.47
N SER A 56 -8.86 5.10 -15.75
CA SER A 56 -8.65 6.47 -16.29
C SER A 56 -9.85 7.39 -16.08
N ALA A 57 -11.06 6.82 -16.01
CA ALA A 57 -12.29 7.55 -15.71
C ALA A 57 -12.47 7.92 -14.23
N SER A 58 -11.74 7.24 -13.33
CA SER A 58 -11.77 7.45 -11.88
C SER A 58 -10.32 7.45 -11.34
N PRO A 59 -9.58 8.55 -11.49
CA PRO A 59 -8.22 8.65 -10.97
C PRO A 59 -8.19 8.27 -9.49
N GLY A 60 -7.27 7.40 -9.10
CA GLY A 60 -7.17 6.88 -7.72
C GLY A 60 -7.91 5.56 -7.48
N THR A 61 -8.61 5.03 -8.49
CA THR A 61 -9.18 3.69 -8.46
C THR A 61 -8.36 2.70 -9.28
N ILE A 62 -8.02 1.55 -8.69
CA ILE A 62 -7.55 0.37 -9.43
C ILE A 62 -8.68 -0.64 -9.50
N ARG A 63 -8.79 -1.31 -10.65
CA ARG A 63 -9.48 -2.57 -10.75
C ARG A 63 -8.46 -3.71 -10.83
N VAL A 64 -8.57 -4.66 -9.91
CA VAL A 64 -7.80 -5.90 -9.94
C VAL A 64 -8.68 -6.99 -10.53
N THR A 65 -8.11 -7.84 -11.38
CA THR A 65 -8.78 -9.02 -11.95
C THR A 65 -7.81 -10.18 -11.89
N ALA A 66 -8.25 -11.32 -11.35
CA ALA A 66 -7.36 -12.45 -11.15
C ALA A 66 -8.07 -13.81 -11.26
N ILE A 67 -7.27 -14.82 -11.57
CA ILE A 67 -7.57 -16.24 -11.70
C ILE A 67 -6.48 -16.99 -10.91
N ALA A 68 -6.91 -17.82 -9.96
CA ALA A 68 -6.04 -18.60 -9.09
C ALA A 68 -6.49 -20.06 -9.01
N ASP A 69 -5.54 -20.96 -8.82
CA ASP A 69 -5.69 -22.41 -8.70
C ASP A 69 -6.56 -23.07 -9.77
N MET A 70 -6.43 -22.67 -11.03
CA MET A 70 -7.12 -23.28 -12.18
C MET A 70 -6.17 -24.18 -13.02
N PRO A 71 -5.83 -25.41 -12.62
CA PRO A 71 -5.10 -26.34 -13.45
C PRO A 71 -5.95 -26.80 -14.64
N GLY A 72 -5.54 -26.39 -15.84
CA GLY A 72 -6.02 -26.92 -17.12
C GLY A 72 -7.41 -26.47 -17.56
N GLY A 73 -8.02 -25.48 -16.90
CA GLY A 73 -9.37 -24.99 -17.24
C GLY A 73 -10.46 -26.06 -17.13
N GLN A 74 -10.19 -27.17 -16.44
CA GLN A 74 -11.20 -28.18 -16.19
C GLN A 74 -12.20 -27.65 -15.18
N ASP A 75 -13.48 -27.79 -15.52
CA ASP A 75 -14.57 -27.75 -14.56
C ASP A 75 -14.19 -28.66 -13.38
N ASP A 76 -14.39 -28.16 -12.15
CA ASP A 76 -14.21 -28.85 -10.86
C ASP A 76 -13.11 -28.34 -9.91
N ILE A 77 -12.52 -27.16 -10.16
CA ILE A 77 -11.74 -26.47 -9.11
C ILE A 77 -12.50 -25.28 -8.58
N TYR A 78 -12.79 -25.39 -7.30
CA TYR A 78 -13.67 -24.55 -6.55
C TYR A 78 -12.81 -23.81 -5.54
N LEU A 79 -12.90 -22.48 -5.50
CA LEU A 79 -12.58 -21.80 -4.24
C LEU A 79 -13.49 -22.43 -3.18
N PRO A 80 -12.93 -23.03 -2.11
CA PRO A 80 -13.72 -23.77 -1.17
C PRO A 80 -14.79 -22.84 -0.57
N PRO A 81 -16.06 -23.27 -0.43
CA PRO A 81 -17.08 -22.46 0.21
C PRO A 81 -16.61 -22.10 1.63
N ASN A 82 -16.35 -20.81 1.80
CA ASN A 82 -15.86 -20.10 2.99
C ASN A 82 -15.49 -20.97 4.22
N PRO A 83 -14.22 -21.41 4.36
CA PRO A 83 -13.74 -22.00 5.61
C PRO A 83 -13.30 -20.94 6.65
N GLY A 84 -13.28 -19.64 6.30
CA GLY A 84 -12.46 -18.64 6.97
C GLY A 84 -10.99 -18.85 6.60
N GLY A 85 -10.36 -17.86 5.98
CA GLY A 85 -8.97 -17.96 5.55
C GLY A 85 -8.55 -16.75 4.72
N LEU A 86 -7.24 -16.49 4.71
CA LEU A 86 -6.64 -15.44 3.89
C LEU A 86 -6.72 -15.85 2.41
N LEU A 87 -7.33 -15.04 1.55
CA LEU A 87 -7.38 -15.33 0.10
C LEU A 87 -6.10 -14.90 -0.60
N MET A 88 -5.57 -13.72 -0.28
CA MET A 88 -4.30 -13.23 -0.81
C MET A 88 -3.78 -12.08 0.05
N THR A 89 -2.48 -11.79 -0.05
CA THR A 89 -1.91 -10.53 0.46
C THR A 89 -1.55 -9.62 -0.72
N LEU A 90 -2.05 -8.38 -0.68
CA LEU A 90 -1.68 -7.33 -1.61
C LEU A 90 -0.51 -6.52 -1.03
N HIS A 91 0.59 -6.42 -1.79
CA HIS A 91 1.68 -5.49 -1.49
C HIS A 91 1.70 -4.35 -2.50
N PRO A 92 0.94 -3.27 -2.28
CA PRO A 92 0.96 -2.12 -3.18
C PRO A 92 2.32 -1.42 -3.08
N LYS A 93 2.97 -1.20 -4.22
CA LYS A 93 4.14 -0.32 -4.28
C LYS A 93 3.66 1.12 -4.43
N LEU A 94 3.85 1.92 -3.39
CA LEU A 94 3.53 3.35 -3.43
C LEU A 94 4.64 4.07 -4.19
N SER A 95 4.25 4.99 -5.08
CA SER A 95 5.15 5.55 -6.09
C SER A 95 6.17 6.57 -5.59
N HIS A 96 6.11 6.91 -4.32
CA HIS A 96 7.00 7.87 -3.72
C HIS A 96 7.39 7.38 -2.32
N ASP A 97 8.60 7.71 -1.89
CA ASP A 97 9.08 7.57 -0.50
C ASP A 97 8.29 8.44 0.51
N ILE A 98 7.08 8.86 0.14
CA ILE A 98 6.19 9.63 0.99
C ILE A 98 5.41 8.59 1.79
N CYS A 99 5.58 8.62 3.10
CA CYS A 99 4.78 7.76 3.96
C CYS A 99 3.31 7.89 3.63
N ALA A 100 2.68 6.73 3.39
CA ALA A 100 1.23 6.65 3.38
C ALA A 100 0.75 7.23 4.70
N ASP A 101 0.09 8.38 4.62
CA ASP A 101 -0.64 8.94 5.75
C ASP A 101 -1.66 7.88 6.20
N THR A 102 -1.47 7.39 7.41
CA THR A 102 -2.23 6.32 8.06
C THR A 102 -3.69 6.68 8.32
N SER A 103 -4.04 7.96 8.18
CA SER A 103 -5.42 8.43 8.24
C SER A 103 -6.22 8.11 6.97
N GLN A 104 -5.56 7.70 5.89
CA GLN A 104 -6.23 7.40 4.63
C GLN A 104 -6.63 5.95 4.51
N LEU A 105 -7.93 5.79 4.25
CA LEU A 105 -8.57 4.51 4.10
C LEU A 105 -8.55 4.14 2.62
N LEU A 106 -8.04 2.95 2.32
CA LEU A 106 -8.22 2.34 1.01
C LEU A 106 -9.60 1.68 1.00
N GLN A 107 -10.49 2.18 0.17
CA GLN A 107 -11.86 1.67 0.07
C GLN A 107 -11.89 0.47 -0.87
N LEU A 108 -12.40 -0.66 -0.35
CA LEU A 108 -12.84 -1.79 -1.15
C LEU A 108 -14.22 -1.46 -1.69
N ASP A 109 -14.24 -0.80 -2.86
CA ASP A 109 -15.48 -0.28 -3.44
C ASP A 109 -16.39 -1.41 -3.86
N ASN A 110 -15.82 -2.40 -4.55
CA ASN A 110 -16.60 -3.35 -5.31
C ASN A 110 -15.87 -4.68 -5.44
N ALA A 111 -16.58 -5.80 -5.34
CA ALA A 111 -16.03 -7.09 -5.71
C ALA A 111 -17.05 -7.98 -6.42
N GLY A 112 -16.55 -8.79 -7.34
CA GLY A 112 -17.34 -9.73 -8.11
C GLY A 112 -16.59 -11.04 -8.32
N VAL A 113 -17.36 -12.07 -8.66
CA VAL A 113 -16.86 -13.43 -8.86
C VAL A 113 -17.46 -13.97 -10.15
N ALA A 114 -16.61 -14.55 -10.99
CA ALA A 114 -16.98 -15.22 -12.22
C ALA A 114 -16.69 -16.72 -12.14
N ASP A 115 -17.42 -17.51 -12.92
CA ASP A 115 -17.12 -18.91 -13.12
C ASP A 115 -15.98 -19.13 -14.12
N THR A 116 -15.64 -20.40 -14.37
CA THR A 116 -14.60 -20.85 -15.32
C THR A 116 -14.88 -20.44 -16.77
N THR A 117 -16.11 -20.02 -17.10
CA THR A 117 -16.52 -19.56 -18.44
C THR A 117 -16.47 -18.04 -18.58
N GLY A 118 -16.13 -17.32 -17.49
CA GLY A 118 -16.18 -15.86 -17.43
C GLY A 118 -17.58 -15.30 -17.18
N TYR A 119 -18.57 -16.16 -16.88
CA TYR A 119 -19.90 -15.71 -16.50
C TYR A 119 -19.87 -15.21 -15.06
N ILE A 120 -20.35 -13.98 -14.85
CA ILE A 120 -20.37 -13.35 -13.52
C ILE A 120 -21.45 -14.02 -12.68
N LEU A 121 -21.02 -14.82 -11.71
CA LEU A 121 -21.90 -15.51 -10.75
C LEU A 121 -22.42 -14.53 -9.70
N TYR A 122 -21.55 -13.65 -9.23
CA TYR A 122 -21.86 -12.62 -8.24
C TYR A 122 -21.41 -11.28 -8.79
N PRO A 123 -22.34 -10.41 -9.21
CA PRO A 123 -21.98 -9.11 -9.72
C PRO A 123 -21.35 -8.27 -8.62
N ASP A 124 -20.36 -7.47 -9.02
CA ASP A 124 -19.93 -6.21 -8.44
C ASP A 124 -20.89 -5.71 -7.33
N THR A 125 -20.64 -6.16 -6.09
CA THR A 125 -21.36 -5.74 -4.90
C THR A 125 -20.55 -4.69 -4.17
N LEU A 126 -21.19 -3.59 -3.77
CA LEU A 126 -20.52 -2.54 -2.99
C LEU A 126 -20.16 -3.09 -1.61
N ILE A 127 -18.87 -3.27 -1.34
CA ILE A 127 -18.40 -3.85 -0.06
C ILE A 127 -18.17 -2.75 0.98
N SER A 128 -17.87 -1.52 0.56
CA SER A 128 -17.68 -0.34 1.44
C SER A 128 -16.90 -0.68 2.72
N ASP A 129 -15.82 -1.46 2.56
CA ASP A 129 -14.92 -1.81 3.64
C ASP A 129 -13.59 -1.07 3.46
N TYR A 130 -12.83 -0.96 4.54
CA TYR A 130 -11.62 -0.15 4.60
C TYR A 130 -10.41 -1.02 4.93
N VAL A 131 -9.40 -0.97 4.07
CA VAL A 131 -8.09 -1.51 4.37
C VAL A 131 -7.25 -0.41 5.00
N TYR A 132 -6.83 -0.63 6.24
CA TYR A 132 -5.84 0.22 6.89
C TYR A 132 -4.47 -0.10 6.30
N LEU A 133 -3.83 0.90 5.71
CA LEU A 133 -2.41 0.79 5.43
C LEU A 133 -1.71 0.81 6.78
N LEU A 134 -1.18 -0.34 7.19
CA LEU A 134 -0.29 -0.38 8.35
C LEU A 134 0.84 0.60 8.06
N PRO A 135 1.14 1.53 8.99
CA PRO A 135 2.22 2.46 8.79
C PRO A 135 3.47 1.67 8.40
N GLY A 136 4.17 2.17 7.38
CA GLY A 136 5.53 1.74 7.12
C GLY A 136 6.44 1.96 8.34
N PRO A 137 7.77 1.85 8.21
CA PRO A 137 8.72 2.10 9.31
C PRO A 137 8.57 3.46 10.03
N CYS A 138 7.69 4.33 9.52
CA CYS A 138 7.19 5.56 10.12
C CYS A 138 6.38 5.41 11.42
N ALA A 139 5.77 4.25 11.71
CA ALA A 139 4.87 4.08 12.87
C ALA A 139 5.55 4.39 14.21
N ASP A 140 6.79 3.96 14.32
CA ASP A 140 7.55 3.92 15.57
C ASP A 140 8.76 4.85 15.53
N ALA A 141 9.00 5.51 14.40
CA ALA A 141 10.10 6.46 14.23
C ALA A 141 9.69 7.83 14.80
N PRO A 142 10.41 8.36 15.80
CA PRO A 142 10.08 9.66 16.38
C PRO A 142 10.30 10.80 15.37
N ARG A 143 9.55 11.89 15.50
CA ARG A 143 9.76 13.11 14.71
C ARG A 143 11.22 13.57 14.82
N GLY A 144 11.85 13.83 13.69
CA GLY A 144 13.27 14.17 13.60
C GLY A 144 14.23 12.99 13.40
N ASP A 145 13.76 11.74 13.42
CA ASP A 145 14.54 10.54 13.04
C ASP A 145 14.53 10.35 11.52
N ALA A 146 15.07 11.34 10.80
CA ALA A 146 14.98 11.45 9.35
C ALA A 146 15.53 10.23 8.59
N ASN A 147 16.47 9.49 9.19
CA ASN A 147 17.03 8.26 8.61
C ASN A 147 16.33 6.97 9.07
N CYS A 148 15.33 7.08 9.94
CA CYS A 148 14.45 6.01 10.41
C CYS A 148 15.23 4.90 11.15
N SER A 149 16.19 5.35 11.95
CA SER A 149 17.04 4.53 12.81
C SER A 149 16.43 4.23 14.19
N HIS A 150 15.24 4.78 14.46
CA HIS A 150 14.57 4.84 15.76
C HIS A 150 15.35 5.65 16.79
N SER A 151 16.12 6.66 16.35
CA SER A 151 16.98 7.44 17.25
C SER A 151 17.25 8.84 16.71
N VAL A 152 16.64 9.86 17.32
CA VAL A 152 16.87 11.28 16.96
C VAL A 152 18.26 11.74 17.45
N ASN A 153 19.21 11.89 16.53
CA ASN A 153 20.58 12.28 16.82
C ASN A 153 21.23 13.10 15.68
N GLY A 154 22.53 13.40 15.81
CA GLY A 154 23.26 14.21 14.83
C GLY A 154 23.33 13.61 13.41
N VAL A 155 23.14 12.29 13.28
CA VAL A 155 23.09 11.61 11.99
C VAL A 155 21.87 12.05 11.18
N ASP A 156 20.73 12.33 11.82
CA ASP A 156 19.52 12.82 11.13
C ASP A 156 19.74 14.19 10.49
N VAL A 157 20.51 15.06 11.14
CA VAL A 157 20.92 16.36 10.58
C VAL A 157 21.76 16.15 9.33
N VAL A 158 22.76 15.27 9.40
CA VAL A 158 23.64 14.96 8.26
C VAL A 158 22.82 14.33 7.13
N TYR A 159 21.85 13.48 7.46
CA TYR A 159 20.94 12.85 6.51
C TYR A 159 20.10 13.88 5.76
N LEU A 160 19.41 14.79 6.47
CA LEU A 160 18.64 15.87 5.84
C LEU A 160 19.52 16.80 5.00
N VAL A 161 20.73 17.11 5.44
CA VAL A 161 21.69 17.90 4.64
C VAL A 161 22.06 17.16 3.34
N ALA A 162 22.32 15.86 3.41
CA ALA A 162 22.62 15.05 2.23
C ALA A 162 21.42 14.99 1.28
N TYR A 163 20.20 14.81 1.81
CA TYR A 163 18.95 14.86 1.07
C TYR A 163 18.79 16.17 0.28
N PHE A 164 18.90 17.34 0.93
CA PHE A 164 18.76 18.63 0.22
C PHE A 164 19.89 18.92 -0.78
N LYS A 165 21.04 18.26 -0.62
CA LYS A 165 22.13 18.31 -1.61
C LYS A 165 21.92 17.36 -2.79
N GLY A 166 20.86 16.56 -2.79
CA GLY A 166 20.60 15.53 -3.79
C GLY A 166 21.57 14.34 -3.71
N LEU A 167 22.16 14.11 -2.53
CA LEU A 167 23.16 13.05 -2.27
C LEU A 167 22.63 11.92 -1.38
N GLY A 168 21.55 12.16 -0.64
CA GLY A 168 20.93 11.20 0.26
C GLY A 168 19.65 10.59 -0.32
N ASN A 169 19.25 9.44 0.22
CA ASN A 169 17.90 8.91 0.01
C ASN A 169 16.87 9.85 0.65
N SER A 170 15.61 9.73 0.23
CA SER A 170 14.51 10.45 0.88
C SER A 170 14.37 9.98 2.35
N TYR A 171 13.92 10.88 3.22
CA TYR A 171 13.44 10.51 4.55
C TYR A 171 12.30 9.50 4.44
N CYS A 172 12.13 8.57 5.40
CA CYS A 172 11.07 7.56 5.27
C CYS A 172 9.66 8.14 5.37
N CYS A 173 9.52 9.30 6.04
CA CYS A 173 8.26 9.84 6.47
C CYS A 173 8.23 11.37 6.43
N LEU A 174 7.10 11.98 6.08
CA LEU A 174 6.93 13.41 6.32
C LEU A 174 7.19 13.74 7.80
N CYS A 175 6.62 12.97 8.74
CA CYS A 175 6.81 13.25 10.16
C CYS A 175 8.29 13.16 10.59
N THR A 176 9.04 12.16 10.12
CA THR A 176 10.44 12.01 10.56
C THR A 176 11.37 13.07 9.99
N GLY A 177 11.06 13.61 8.80
CA GLY A 177 11.79 14.72 8.19
C GLY A 177 11.35 16.12 8.68
N ASP A 178 10.06 16.31 8.98
CA ASP A 178 9.45 17.57 9.44
C ASP A 178 9.64 17.74 10.95
N ALA A 179 10.91 17.92 11.35
CA ALA A 179 11.33 17.99 12.74
C ALA A 179 10.62 19.09 13.54
N ASN A 180 10.23 20.18 12.88
CA ASN A 180 9.55 21.31 13.53
C ASN A 180 8.00 21.26 13.44
N SER A 181 7.43 20.20 12.87
CA SER A 181 5.98 20.01 12.70
C SER A 181 5.29 21.11 11.86
N SER A 182 5.96 21.63 10.85
CA SER A 182 5.42 22.65 9.94
C SER A 182 4.54 22.09 8.81
N GLY A 183 4.54 20.77 8.61
CA GLY A 183 3.90 20.10 7.48
C GLY A 183 4.76 20.07 6.22
N THR A 184 6.01 20.53 6.27
CA THR A 184 6.94 20.52 5.12
C THR A 184 8.37 20.24 5.56
N VAL A 185 9.11 19.41 4.82
CA VAL A 185 10.53 19.16 5.10
C VAL A 185 11.42 20.13 4.31
N ASN A 186 12.11 21.03 5.01
CA ASN A 186 13.00 22.04 4.42
C ASN A 186 14.21 22.37 5.34
N GLY A 187 14.99 23.40 5.00
CA GLY A 187 16.18 23.77 5.77
C GLY A 187 15.89 24.26 7.21
N VAL A 188 14.64 24.59 7.52
CA VAL A 188 14.21 24.94 8.88
C VAL A 188 14.22 23.72 9.79
N ASP A 189 13.91 22.52 9.30
CA ASP A 189 13.97 21.28 10.09
C ASP A 189 15.40 20.95 10.54
N ILE A 190 16.37 21.17 9.66
CA ILE A 190 17.80 21.06 10.00
C ILE A 190 18.15 22.04 11.11
N THR A 191 17.71 23.29 10.96
CA THR A 191 17.99 24.35 11.93
C THR A 191 17.36 24.01 13.29
N TYR A 192 16.14 23.48 13.27
CA TYR A 192 15.41 23.02 14.46
C TYR A 192 16.16 21.89 15.17
N LEU A 193 16.56 20.82 14.46
CA LEU A 193 17.32 19.71 15.05
C LEU A 193 18.65 20.19 15.65
N VAL A 194 19.37 21.07 14.95
CA VAL A 194 20.63 21.65 15.48
C VAL A 194 20.37 22.45 16.75
N SER A 195 19.32 23.27 16.79
CA SER A 195 18.94 24.02 18.00
C SER A 195 18.49 23.09 19.13
N TYR A 196 17.78 22.00 18.82
CA TYR A 196 17.37 20.98 19.79
C TYR A 196 18.59 20.30 20.42
N PHE A 197 19.54 19.82 19.62
CA PHE A 197 20.76 19.19 20.14
C PHE A 197 21.66 20.17 20.91
N LYS A 198 21.53 21.47 20.68
CA LYS A 198 22.16 22.53 21.48
C LYS A 198 21.40 22.88 22.76
N GLY A 199 20.23 22.29 23.00
CA GLY A 199 19.37 22.59 24.14
C GLY A 199 18.70 23.97 24.07
N GLN A 200 18.53 24.52 22.87
CA GLN A 200 17.97 25.86 22.66
C GLN A 200 16.46 25.86 22.41
N VAL A 201 15.89 24.72 22.00
CA VAL A 201 14.46 24.52 21.75
C VAL A 201 13.99 23.21 22.38
N PRO A 202 12.68 23.03 22.63
CA PRO A 202 12.12 21.76 23.10
C PRO A 202 12.41 20.59 22.15
N PRO A 203 12.28 19.34 22.62
CA PRO A 203 12.32 18.18 21.73
C PRO A 203 11.23 18.25 20.65
N PRO A 204 11.45 17.61 19.48
CA PRO A 204 10.40 17.43 18.48
C PRO A 204 9.13 16.84 19.11
N LEU A 205 7.97 17.34 18.69
CA LEU A 205 6.68 16.76 19.08
C LEU A 205 6.56 15.33 18.53
N PRO A 206 5.80 14.43 19.18
CA PRO A 206 5.51 13.10 18.63
C PRO A 206 4.94 13.16 17.20
N CYS A 207 5.05 12.05 16.48
CA CYS A 207 4.26 11.83 15.27
C CYS A 207 2.82 11.54 15.67
N ASP A 208 1.87 12.19 15.00
CA ASP A 208 0.42 11.99 15.17
C ASP A 208 -0.10 10.93 14.19
#